data_AF-A0A1G8FJH1-F1
#
_entry.id   AF-A0A1G8FJH1-F1
#
_cell.length_a   1.000
_cell.length_b   1.000
_cell.length_c   1.000
_cell.angle_alpha   90.00
_cell.angle_beta   90.00
_cell.angle_gamma   90.00
#
_symmetry.space_group_name_H-M   'P 1'
#
loop_
_entity.id
_entity.type
_entity.pdbx_description
1 polymer ?
#
loop_
_entity_poly.entity_id
_entity_poly.type
_entity_poly.pdbx_seq_one_letter_code
_entity_poly.pdbx_strand_id
1 'polypeptide(L)'
;MKKLLSIISVCFLFIGCSNDNVNSSNHLSNSDPVTWLTIDGNKYFYTTTYDSMDETTLVDTGNVTDSEDGIQPGLNIYKSNLFEDRYFIKSQDYETAWREYKLRD
;
A
#
# COMPACT_ATOMS: atom_id res chain seq x y z
N MET A 1 -11.08 43.94 -44.74
CA MET A 1 -10.42 45.16 -44.20
C MET A 1 -10.91 45.42 -42.78
N LYS A 2 -10.00 45.92 -41.94
CA LYS A 2 -10.00 46.02 -40.48
C LYS A 2 -11.19 46.77 -39.85
N LYS A 3 -11.47 46.44 -38.58
CA LYS A 3 -11.88 47.26 -37.40
C LYS A 3 -12.41 46.26 -36.34
N LEU A 4 -11.72 45.77 -35.31
CA LEU A 4 -10.88 46.33 -34.22
C LEU A 4 -11.68 47.19 -33.21
N LEU A 5 -11.53 46.80 -31.92
CA LEU A 5 -11.90 47.45 -30.64
C LEU A 5 -13.34 47.16 -30.12
N SER A 6 -13.60 46.83 -28.83
CA SER A 6 -12.87 47.08 -27.58
C SER A 6 -13.16 46.08 -26.46
N ILE A 7 -12.17 45.99 -25.57
CA ILE A 7 -12.04 45.42 -24.22
C ILE A 7 -13.15 45.83 -23.24
N ILE A 8 -13.64 44.87 -22.42
CA ILE A 8 -14.14 45.05 -21.04
C ILE A 8 -13.84 43.74 -20.28
N SER A 9 -12.64 43.55 -19.71
CA SER A 9 -12.31 43.76 -18.29
C SER A 9 -13.48 43.64 -17.32
N VAL A 10 -13.63 42.47 -16.69
CA VAL A 10 -14.29 42.34 -15.39
C VAL A 10 -13.49 41.36 -14.54
N CYS A 11 -12.49 41.90 -13.85
CA CYS A 11 -11.99 41.31 -12.61
C CYS A 11 -13.04 41.57 -11.53
N PHE A 12 -13.85 40.57 -11.18
CA PHE A 12 -14.61 40.59 -9.94
C PHE A 12 -13.90 39.73 -8.89
N LEU A 13 -13.22 40.46 -8.00
CA LEU A 13 -13.28 40.28 -6.55
C LEU A 13 -12.77 38.94 -6.01
N PHE A 14 -11.46 38.90 -5.78
CA PHE A 14 -10.96 38.44 -4.48
C PHE A 14 -11.63 39.28 -3.39
N ILE A 15 -12.29 38.65 -2.41
CA ILE A 15 -12.13 38.85 -0.96
C ILE A 15 -12.95 37.77 -0.24
N GLY A 16 -12.24 36.92 0.50
CA GLY A 16 -12.67 36.46 1.83
C GLY A 16 -13.63 35.29 1.92
N CYS A 17 -13.11 34.06 1.80
CA CYS A 17 -13.53 33.02 2.76
C CYS A 17 -12.51 33.04 3.89
N SER A 18 -13.03 33.28 5.09
CA SER A 18 -12.30 33.33 6.34
C SER A 18 -11.40 32.11 6.51
N ASN A 19 -10.21 32.38 7.05
CA ASN A 19 -9.33 31.37 7.60
C ASN A 19 -10.00 30.81 8.86
N ASP A 20 -10.93 29.89 8.68
CA ASP A 20 -11.26 28.95 9.74
C ASP A 20 -9.99 28.11 9.93
N ASN A 21 -9.29 28.38 11.03
CA ASN A 21 -8.37 27.42 11.61
C ASN A 21 -9.17 26.15 11.85
N VAL A 22 -9.22 25.28 10.84
CA VAL A 22 -9.53 23.88 11.01
C VAL A 22 -8.37 23.34 11.83
N ASN A 23 -8.53 23.44 13.14
CA ASN A 23 -7.79 22.66 14.11
C ASN A 23 -8.11 21.21 13.74
N SER A 24 -7.32 20.65 12.81
CA SER A 24 -7.45 19.28 12.37
C SER A 24 -6.96 18.38 13.50
N SER A 25 -7.75 18.30 14.56
CA SER A 25 -7.76 17.15 15.45
C SER A 25 -8.52 16.03 14.76
N ASN A 26 -8.00 15.60 13.62
CA ASN A 26 -8.35 14.32 13.01
C ASN A 26 -7.03 13.65 12.70
N HIS A 27 -6.38 13.17 13.76
CA HIS A 27 -5.53 11.99 13.64
C HIS A 27 -6.50 10.83 13.35
N LEU A 28 -7.05 10.80 12.14
CA LEU A 28 -7.50 9.57 11.54
C LEU A 28 -6.24 8.73 11.50
N SER A 29 -6.10 7.84 12.48
CA SER A 29 -5.40 6.58 12.30
C SER A 29 -5.96 5.99 11.01
N ASN A 30 -5.39 6.36 9.88
CA ASN A 30 -5.46 5.53 8.68
C ASN A 30 -4.76 4.25 9.12
N SER A 31 -5.54 3.32 9.66
CA SER A 31 -5.12 1.95 9.72
C SER A 31 -4.82 1.61 8.27
N ASP A 32 -3.55 1.51 7.93
CA ASP A 32 -3.14 1.02 6.62
C ASP A 32 -4.00 -0.22 6.32
N PRO A 33 -4.53 -0.36 5.09
CA PRO A 33 -5.40 -1.47 4.77
C PRO A 33 -4.72 -2.77 5.19
N VAL A 34 -5.39 -3.51 6.09
CA VAL A 34 -4.84 -4.77 6.60
C VAL A 34 -4.77 -5.72 5.42
N THR A 35 -3.55 -6.12 5.04
CA THR A 35 -3.31 -7.08 3.98
C THR A 35 -3.06 -8.48 4.57
N TRP A 36 -3.42 -9.53 3.83
CA TRP A 36 -3.26 -10.92 4.27
C TRP A 36 -3.03 -11.87 3.10
N LEU A 37 -2.54 -13.06 3.42
CA LEU A 37 -2.49 -14.25 2.57
C LEU A 37 -3.44 -15.33 3.10
N THR A 38 -4.08 -16.08 2.22
CA THR A 38 -4.93 -17.22 2.52
C THR A 38 -4.17 -18.50 2.18
N ILE A 39 -3.69 -19.21 3.20
CA ILE A 39 -2.96 -20.48 3.04
C ILE A 39 -3.72 -21.56 3.81
N ASP A 40 -4.14 -22.61 3.11
CA ASP A 40 -4.91 -23.73 3.68
C ASP A 40 -6.14 -23.27 4.47
N GLY A 41 -6.83 -22.23 3.97
CA GLY A 41 -8.01 -21.62 4.61
C GLY A 41 -7.69 -20.69 5.80
N ASN A 42 -6.43 -20.52 6.17
CA ASN A 42 -6.01 -19.64 7.26
C ASN A 42 -5.49 -18.29 6.73
N LYS A 43 -5.80 -17.21 7.46
CA LYS A 43 -5.33 -15.86 7.11
C LYS A 43 -4.03 -15.52 7.82
N TYR A 44 -2.97 -15.32 7.04
CA TYR A 44 -1.67 -14.83 7.47
C TYR A 44 -1.61 -13.33 7.22
N PHE A 45 -1.48 -12.52 8.25
CA PHE A 45 -1.56 -11.07 8.15
C PHE A 45 -0.19 -10.45 7.96
N TYR A 46 -0.13 -9.39 7.16
CA TYR A 46 1.08 -8.57 7.04
C TYR A 46 1.51 -8.05 8.41
N THR A 47 2.83 -8.00 8.61
CA THR A 47 3.43 -7.53 9.86
C THR A 47 4.52 -6.51 9.67
N THR A 48 5.52 -6.83 8.85
CA THR A 48 6.70 -6.00 8.65
C THR A 48 7.28 -6.20 7.26
N THR A 49 8.10 -5.26 6.84
CA THR A 49 8.95 -5.36 5.66
C THR A 49 10.41 -5.40 6.10
N TYR A 50 11.19 -6.30 5.53
CA TYR A 50 12.63 -6.34 5.66
C TYR A 50 13.26 -5.71 4.43
N ASP A 51 14.20 -4.78 4.59
CA ASP A 51 14.90 -4.13 3.46
C ASP A 51 15.72 -5.12 2.62
N SER A 52 16.11 -6.25 3.23
CA SER A 52 16.80 -7.37 2.60
C SER A 52 16.55 -8.66 3.38
N MET A 53 16.55 -9.80 2.69
CA MET A 53 16.60 -11.13 3.29
C MET A 53 17.69 -12.00 2.66
N ASP A 54 18.19 -12.96 3.42
CA ASP A 54 18.92 -14.09 2.87
C ASP A 54 17.94 -15.02 2.14
N GLU A 55 17.88 -14.91 0.80
CA GLU A 55 16.96 -15.69 -0.04
C GLU A 55 17.20 -17.21 0.06
N THR A 56 18.36 -17.66 0.55
CA THR A 56 18.60 -19.11 0.79
C THR A 56 17.75 -19.67 1.94
N THR A 57 17.19 -18.78 2.77
CA THR A 57 16.26 -19.14 3.84
C THR A 57 14.80 -19.18 3.39
N LEU A 58 14.53 -18.85 2.13
CA LEU A 58 13.19 -18.77 1.55
C LEU A 58 13.00 -19.90 0.53
N VAL A 59 11.92 -20.64 0.69
CA VAL A 59 11.54 -21.74 -0.21
C VAL A 59 10.28 -21.32 -0.96
N ASP A 60 10.36 -21.30 -2.29
CA ASP A 60 9.19 -21.09 -3.15
C ASP A 60 8.15 -22.18 -2.87
N THR A 61 6.91 -21.79 -2.56
CA THR A 61 5.85 -22.76 -2.28
C THR A 61 5.21 -23.30 -3.55
N GLY A 62 5.53 -22.73 -4.72
CA GLY A 62 4.85 -22.99 -6.00
C GLY A 62 3.47 -22.36 -6.11
N ASN A 63 3.06 -21.57 -5.11
CA ASN A 63 1.78 -20.87 -5.08
C ASN A 63 1.99 -19.38 -5.37
N VAL A 64 0.96 -18.78 -5.98
CA VAL A 64 0.89 -17.34 -6.21
C VAL A 64 -0.36 -16.80 -5.52
N THR A 65 -0.34 -15.52 -5.18
CA THR A 65 -1.54 -14.89 -4.62
C THR A 65 -2.71 -14.88 -5.60
N ASP A 66 -3.92 -14.95 -5.06
CA ASP A 66 -5.16 -14.98 -5.83
C ASP A 66 -6.22 -14.00 -5.30
N SER A 67 -7.48 -14.20 -5.70
CA SER A 67 -8.59 -13.32 -5.32
C SER A 67 -9.04 -13.43 -3.86
N GLU A 68 -8.61 -14.46 -3.13
CA GLU A 68 -8.91 -14.65 -1.71
C GLU A 68 -7.91 -13.91 -0.80
N ASP A 69 -6.81 -13.46 -1.36
CA ASP A 69 -5.78 -12.69 -0.66
C ASP A 69 -6.16 -11.22 -0.51
N GLY A 70 -5.69 -10.62 0.58
CA GLY A 70 -5.82 -9.19 0.85
C GLY A 70 -4.79 -8.34 0.11
N ILE A 71 -4.18 -8.88 -0.95
CA ILE A 71 -3.19 -8.20 -1.81
C ILE A 71 -3.45 -8.53 -3.27
N GLN A 72 -2.72 -7.87 -4.17
CA GLN A 72 -2.85 -8.14 -5.60
C GLN A 72 -2.54 -9.62 -5.94
N PRO A 73 -3.28 -10.21 -6.90
CA PRO A 73 -3.00 -11.55 -7.41
C PRO A 73 -1.68 -11.66 -8.19
N GLY A 74 -1.17 -12.88 -8.31
CA GLY A 74 -0.03 -13.25 -9.16
C GLY A 74 1.34 -13.02 -8.53
N LEU A 75 1.43 -12.80 -7.22
CA LEU A 75 2.69 -12.66 -6.50
C LEU A 75 3.13 -14.01 -5.94
N ASN A 76 4.38 -14.41 -6.21
CA ASN A 76 4.94 -15.64 -5.66
C ASN A 76 4.99 -15.60 -4.13
N ILE A 77 4.60 -16.72 -3.51
CA ILE A 77 4.60 -16.90 -2.07
C ILE A 77 5.79 -17.78 -1.70
N TYR A 78 6.56 -17.32 -0.71
CA TYR A 78 7.72 -18.05 -0.20
C TYR A 78 7.50 -18.40 1.27
N LYS A 79 7.94 -19.58 1.69
CA LYS A 79 7.93 -20.00 3.09
C LYS A 79 9.35 -19.93 3.66
N SER A 80 9.50 -19.41 4.87
CA SER A 80 10.81 -19.42 5.53
C SER A 80 11.14 -20.80 6.10
N ASN A 81 12.40 -21.21 5.98
CA ASN A 81 12.96 -22.35 6.71
C ASN A 81 13.58 -21.95 8.07
N LEU A 82 13.68 -20.65 8.35
CA LEU A 82 14.23 -20.08 9.58
C LEU A 82 13.13 -19.69 10.57
N PHE A 83 12.02 -19.17 10.06
CA PHE A 83 10.88 -18.75 10.87
C PHE A 83 9.68 -19.66 10.60
N GLU A 84 9.24 -20.38 11.64
CA GLU A 84 8.03 -21.20 11.58
C GLU A 84 6.80 -20.34 11.28
N ASP A 85 5.91 -20.88 10.44
CA ASP A 85 4.62 -20.29 10.08
C ASP A 85 4.69 -18.84 9.58
N ARG A 86 5.79 -18.51 8.88
CA ARG A 86 5.96 -17.23 8.19
C ARG A 86 6.06 -17.40 6.69
N TYR A 87 5.29 -16.56 6.01
CA TYR A 87 5.29 -16.45 4.57
C TYR A 87 5.82 -15.08 4.14
N PHE A 88 6.44 -15.06 2.97
CA PHE A 88 7.15 -13.92 2.45
C PHE A 88 6.77 -13.66 1.01
N ILE A 89 6.64 -12.38 0.69
CA ILE A 89 6.43 -11.91 -0.68
C ILE A 89 7.43 -10.81 -0.97
N LYS A 90 8.12 -10.94 -2.10
CA LYS A 90 9.04 -9.91 -2.57
C LYS A 90 8.29 -8.61 -2.85
N SER A 91 8.81 -7.50 -2.35
CA SER A 91 8.22 -6.19 -2.58
C SER A 91 8.30 -5.85 -4.06
N GLN A 92 7.26 -5.18 -4.57
CA GLN A 92 7.26 -4.66 -5.94
C GLN A 92 7.84 -3.26 -6.02
N ASP A 93 7.87 -2.55 -4.90
CA ASP A 93 8.36 -1.17 -4.83
C ASP A 93 9.89 -1.12 -4.67
N TYR A 94 10.48 -2.18 -4.11
CA TYR A 94 11.90 -2.26 -3.79
C TYR A 94 12.45 -3.67 -4.08
N GLU A 95 13.44 -3.77 -4.97
CA GLU A 95 13.96 -5.05 -5.47
C GLU A 95 14.52 -5.98 -4.38
N THR A 96 15.02 -5.43 -3.28
CA THR A 96 15.64 -6.21 -2.20
C THR A 96 14.68 -6.53 -1.06
N ALA A 97 13.52 -5.86 -1.00
CA ALA A 97 12.69 -5.89 0.18
C ALA A 97 11.71 -7.07 0.18
N TRP A 98 11.40 -7.58 1.38
CA TRP A 98 10.53 -8.74 1.58
C TRP A 98 9.48 -8.44 2.65
N ARG A 99 8.21 -8.69 2.32
CA ARG A 99 7.07 -8.49 3.22
C ARG A 99 6.74 -9.78 3.96
N GLU A 100 6.62 -9.71 5.28
CA GLU A 100 6.31 -10.83 6.17
C GLU A 100 4.82 -10.94 6.46
N TYR A 101 4.30 -12.16 6.37
CA TYR A 101 2.94 -12.55 6.72
C TYR A 101 2.96 -13.69 7.73
N LYS A 102 2.23 -13.56 8.83
CA LYS A 102 2.15 -14.56 9.91
C LYS A 102 0.73 -14.69 10.47
N LEU A 103 0.44 -15.79 11.14
CA LEU A 103 -0.80 -15.92 11.92
C LEU A 103 -0.84 -14.88 13.05
N ARG A 104 -2.05 -14.41 13.38
CA ARG A 104 -2.29 -13.64 14.61
C ARG A 104 -2.68 -14.63 15.71
N ASP A 105 -2.11 -14.43 16.89
CA ASP A 105 -2.57 -15.09 18.12
C ASP A 105 -3.98 -14.63 18.51
#